data_AF-A0A367YN43-F1
#
_entry.id   AF-A0A367YN43-F1
#
_cell.length_a   1.000
_cell.length_b   1.000
_cell.length_c   1.000
_cell.angle_alpha   90.00
_cell.angle_beta   90.00
_cell.angle_gamma   90.00
#
_symmetry.space_group_name_H-M   'P 1'
#
loop_
_entity.id
_entity.type
_entity.pdbx_description
1 polymer ?
#
loop_
_entity_poly.entity_id
_entity_poly.type
_entity_poly.pdbx_seq_one_letter_code
_entity_poly.pdbx_strand_id
1 'polypeptide(L)'
;MLRIFTYDKQPLPVHNERFAYIPVEHESDIENALKQKQPNLSESVDLPLYLKNYAVVHHGFIELRSTLSPGKFIVVEPEELINAIYQYYHVEYQKFYVCYRADSDLDVVRGKIDCHGSQPKFEKILGGRLVDASSKVVIDWQTDKLINPTFYFVDHDTKEIKMSSFIPRCRDNFVVVDKITSPPLSEYRVMRLLSSEHNAMNNWNGAGYNQFFDENDIILEDYAH
;
A
#
# COMPACT_ATOMS: atom_id res chain seq x y z
N MET A 1 5.82 -3.48 14.27
CA MET A 1 6.67 -2.26 14.18
C MET A 1 7.50 -2.29 12.90
N LEU A 2 7.54 -1.18 12.15
CA LEU A 2 8.45 -0.99 11.03
C LEU A 2 9.85 -0.65 11.58
N ARG A 3 10.86 -1.44 11.19
CA ARG A 3 12.25 -1.18 11.58
C ARG A 3 12.82 -0.11 10.66
N ILE A 4 13.37 0.94 11.27
CA ILE A 4 14.03 2.03 10.57
C ILE A 4 15.51 1.96 10.94
N PHE A 5 16.31 1.40 10.05
CA PHE A 5 17.75 1.37 10.20
C PHE A 5 18.30 2.74 9.79
N THR A 6 18.96 3.45 10.70
CA THR A 6 19.41 4.82 10.43
C THR A 6 20.92 4.95 10.60
N TYR A 7 21.58 5.38 9.54
CA TYR A 7 22.98 5.82 9.56
C TYR A 7 23.10 7.24 10.12
N ASP A 8 22.05 8.04 9.96
CA ASP A 8 22.02 9.45 10.37
C ASP A 8 21.86 9.61 11.88
N LYS A 9 21.48 8.54 12.60
CA LYS A 9 21.26 8.49 14.05
C LYS A 9 20.27 9.55 14.56
N GLN A 10 19.48 10.13 13.67
CA GLN A 10 18.41 11.07 13.96
C GLN A 10 17.05 10.46 13.58
N PRO A 11 16.01 10.69 14.39
CA PRO A 11 14.66 10.29 14.02
C PRO A 11 14.14 11.13 12.85
N LEU A 12 13.26 10.55 12.04
CA LEU A 12 12.57 11.26 10.98
C LEU A 12 11.62 12.32 11.57
N PRO A 13 11.31 13.40 10.82
CA PRO A 13 10.38 14.44 11.28
C PRO A 13 8.95 13.92 11.51
N VAL A 14 8.62 12.76 10.94
CA VAL A 14 7.36 12.05 11.17
C VAL A 14 7.53 11.05 12.31
N HIS A 15 6.69 11.20 13.34
CA HIS A 15 6.63 10.25 14.45
C HIS A 15 5.48 9.27 14.25
N ASN A 16 5.74 8.00 14.56
CA ASN A 16 4.72 6.97 14.68
C ASN A 16 5.21 5.97 15.73
N GLU A 17 4.36 5.59 16.68
CA GLU A 17 4.73 4.65 17.76
C GLU A 17 5.14 3.27 17.24
N ARG A 18 4.79 2.96 15.99
CA ARG A 18 5.15 1.71 15.32
C ARG A 18 6.50 1.79 14.60
N PHE A 19 7.22 2.91 14.67
CA PHE A 19 8.59 3.03 14.18
C PHE A 19 9.60 2.59 15.24
N ALA A 20 10.40 1.59 14.90
CA ALA A 20 11.52 1.14 15.71
C ALA A 20 12.84 1.61 15.06
N TYR A 21 13.42 2.68 15.59
CA TYR A 21 14.70 3.21 15.12
C TYR A 21 15.86 2.35 15.62
N ILE A 22 16.72 1.92 14.69
CA ILE A 22 17.88 1.08 14.95
C ILE A 22 19.09 1.77 14.34
N PRO A 23 20.01 2.34 15.13
CA PRO A 23 21.21 2.94 14.59
C PRO A 23 22.10 1.86 13.99
N VAL A 24 22.67 2.14 12.82
CA VAL A 24 23.58 1.23 12.11
C VAL A 24 24.81 2.00 11.61
N GLU A 25 25.93 1.30 11.47
CA GLU A 25 27.17 1.86 10.93
C GLU A 25 27.59 1.16 9.65
N HIS A 26 27.16 -0.09 9.47
CA HIS A 26 27.47 -0.94 8.32
C HIS A 26 26.25 -1.71 7.83
N GLU A 27 26.20 -2.04 6.53
CA GLU A 27 25.12 -2.85 5.93
C GLU A 27 24.97 -4.22 6.65
N SER A 28 26.08 -4.79 7.14
CA SER A 28 26.09 -6.01 7.93
C SER A 28 25.26 -5.92 9.21
N ASP A 29 25.11 -4.72 9.79
CA ASP A 29 24.30 -4.51 10.99
C ASP A 29 22.82 -4.73 10.67
N ILE A 30 22.39 -4.27 9.50
CA ILE A 30 21.03 -4.48 8.98
C ILE A 30 20.79 -5.98 8.78
N GLU A 31 21.70 -6.68 8.08
CA GLU A 31 21.57 -8.12 7.84
C GLU A 31 21.49 -8.93 9.14
N ASN A 32 22.36 -8.61 10.10
CA ASN A 32 22.39 -9.28 11.40
C ASN A 32 21.10 -9.02 12.18
N ALA A 33 20.63 -7.77 12.18
CA ALA A 33 19.39 -7.39 12.83
C ALA A 33 18.19 -8.11 12.20
N LEU A 34 18.15 -8.29 10.88
CA LEU A 34 17.09 -9.02 10.16
C LEU A 34 17.10 -10.53 10.42
N LYS A 35 18.26 -11.14 10.71
CA LYS A 35 18.40 -12.56 11.06
C LYS A 35 17.92 -12.88 12.49
N GLN A 36 17.91 -11.89 13.39
CA GLN A 36 17.44 -12.09 14.74
C GLN A 36 15.93 -12.39 14.74
N LYS A 37 15.57 -13.52 15.37
CA LYS A 37 14.17 -13.88 15.60
C LYS A 37 13.53 -12.76 16.41
N GLN A 38 12.48 -12.15 15.87
CA GLN A 38 11.77 -11.11 16.59
C GLN A 38 11.19 -11.70 17.88
N PRO A 39 11.12 -10.91 18.97
CA PRO A 39 10.44 -11.36 20.18
C PRO A 39 9.02 -11.78 19.81
N ASN A 40 8.67 -13.03 20.13
CA ASN A 40 7.29 -13.51 20.08
C ASN A 40 6.49 -12.67 21.07
N LEU A 41 5.82 -11.64 20.57
CA LEU A 41 4.76 -10.97 21.30
C LEU A 41 3.57 -11.92 21.32
N SER A 42 3.50 -12.75 22.37
CA SER A 42 2.43 -13.70 22.79
C SER A 42 1.74 -14.58 21.73
N GLU A 43 1.64 -15.87 22.01
CA GLU A 43 0.86 -16.87 21.23
C GLU A 43 -0.67 -16.68 21.32
N SER A 44 -1.16 -15.66 22.05
CA SER A 44 -2.59 -15.47 22.35
C SER A 44 -3.26 -14.31 21.62
N VAL A 45 -2.52 -13.56 20.82
CA VAL A 45 -3.07 -12.45 20.03
C VAL A 45 -2.55 -12.62 18.62
N ASP A 46 -3.45 -12.71 17.63
CA ASP A 46 -3.15 -12.63 16.20
C ASP A 46 -2.62 -11.21 15.86
N LEU A 47 -1.48 -10.85 16.44
CA LEU A 47 -0.70 -9.69 16.03
C LEU A 47 -0.18 -10.01 14.63
N PRO A 48 -0.24 -9.06 13.69
CA PRO A 48 0.21 -9.26 12.33
C PRO A 48 1.68 -9.59 12.44
N LEU A 49 1.99 -10.78 11.94
CA LEU A 49 3.33 -11.15 11.54
C LEU A 49 3.94 -9.94 10.85
N TYR A 50 5.05 -9.46 11.41
CA TYR A 50 5.77 -8.31 10.89
C TYR A 50 5.80 -8.38 9.37
N LEU A 51 5.24 -7.34 8.76
CA LEU A 51 5.34 -7.18 7.33
C LEU A 51 6.82 -7.09 7.03
N LYS A 52 7.25 -7.87 6.04
CA LYS A 52 8.65 -8.15 5.73
C LYS A 52 9.43 -6.93 5.21
N ASN A 53 8.92 -5.72 5.42
CA ASN A 53 9.50 -4.47 4.99
C ASN A 53 10.32 -3.82 6.10
N TYR A 54 11.30 -3.00 5.71
CA TYR A 54 12.11 -2.19 6.61
C TYR A 54 12.58 -0.95 5.86
N ALA A 55 12.81 0.14 6.59
CA ALA A 55 13.36 1.36 6.03
C ALA A 55 14.86 1.46 6.35
N VAL A 56 15.62 2.04 5.43
CA VAL A 56 17.03 2.41 5.63
C VAL A 56 17.14 3.91 5.38
N VAL A 57 17.68 4.63 6.36
CA VAL A 57 17.82 6.09 6.34
C VAL A 57 19.29 6.45 6.32
N HIS A 58 19.69 7.20 5.31
CA HIS A 58 21.05 7.75 5.19
C HIS A 58 21.05 9.05 4.41
N HIS A 59 21.78 10.04 4.91
CA HIS A 59 21.90 11.37 4.33
C HIS A 59 20.54 12.03 3.99
N GLY A 60 19.53 11.81 4.83
CA GLY A 60 18.17 12.33 4.61
C GLY A 60 17.36 11.60 3.52
N PHE A 61 17.90 10.56 2.88
CA PHE A 61 17.15 9.67 2.00
C PHE A 61 16.56 8.51 2.79
N ILE A 62 15.32 8.14 2.44
CA ILE A 62 14.65 6.98 3.00
C ILE A 62 14.48 5.94 1.89
N GLU A 63 15.13 4.81 2.05
CA GLU A 63 14.93 3.64 1.21
C GLU A 63 13.98 2.68 1.88
N LEU A 64 12.88 2.37 1.21
CA LEU A 64 11.96 1.33 1.67
C LEU A 64 12.29 0.01 0.97
N ARG A 65 12.59 -1.01 1.78
CA ARG A 65 13.09 -2.32 1.35
C ARG A 65 12.19 -3.46 1.84
N SER A 66 12.34 -4.63 1.24
CA SER A 66 11.63 -5.86 1.65
C SER A 66 12.57 -7.05 1.74
N THR A 67 12.41 -7.84 2.79
CA THR A 67 13.09 -9.14 2.95
C THR A 67 12.59 -10.19 1.94
N LEU A 68 11.46 -9.94 1.26
CA LEU A 68 10.98 -10.77 0.15
C LEU A 68 11.64 -10.44 -1.19
N SER A 69 12.22 -9.25 -1.32
CA SER A 69 12.88 -8.77 -2.55
C SER A 69 14.25 -8.16 -2.21
N PRO A 70 15.24 -8.98 -1.80
CA PRO A 70 16.56 -8.49 -1.39
C PRO A 70 17.25 -7.70 -2.50
N GLY A 71 17.97 -6.64 -2.13
CA GLY A 71 18.75 -5.80 -3.06
C GLY A 71 17.93 -4.85 -3.92
N LYS A 72 16.60 -4.81 -3.76
CA LYS A 72 15.74 -3.79 -4.36
C LYS A 72 15.36 -2.78 -3.28
N PHE A 73 15.08 -1.55 -3.70
CA PHE A 73 14.50 -0.51 -2.87
C PHE A 73 13.74 0.49 -3.73
N ILE A 74 12.87 1.28 -3.11
CA ILE A 74 12.46 2.56 -3.67
C ILE A 74 12.71 3.67 -2.65
N VAL A 75 12.87 4.89 -3.17
CA VAL A 75 13.01 6.09 -2.34
C VAL A 75 11.63 6.64 -2.05
N VAL A 76 11.35 6.95 -0.78
CA VAL A 76 10.05 7.43 -0.32
C VAL A 76 10.18 8.68 0.55
N GLU A 77 9.10 9.44 0.65
CA GLU A 77 8.99 10.54 1.62
C GLU A 77 8.67 10.00 3.04
N PRO A 78 9.01 10.73 4.12
CA PRO A 78 8.74 10.32 5.50
C PRO A 78 7.27 9.94 5.76
N GLU A 79 6.33 10.67 5.17
CA GLU A 79 4.89 10.48 5.29
C GLU A 79 4.43 9.16 4.65
N GLU A 80 5.17 8.67 3.65
CA GLU A 80 4.88 7.40 3.00
C GLU A 80 5.24 6.20 3.86
N LEU A 81 6.18 6.34 4.81
CA LEU A 81 6.55 5.27 5.76
C LEU A 81 5.40 4.91 6.71
N ILE A 82 4.54 5.86 7.04
CA ILE A 82 3.32 5.58 7.82
C ILE A 82 2.53 4.49 7.11
N ASN A 83 2.36 4.60 5.79
CA ASN A 83 1.64 3.62 4.98
C ASN A 83 2.31 2.25 4.91
N ALA A 84 3.64 2.18 5.10
CA ALA A 84 4.42 0.95 5.05
C ALA A 84 4.24 0.08 6.31
N ILE A 85 3.75 0.65 7.41
CA ILE A 85 3.45 -0.10 8.64
C ILE A 85 2.23 -1.00 8.47
N TYR A 86 1.27 -0.60 7.63
CA TYR A 86 -0.06 -1.21 7.57
C TYR A 86 -0.18 -2.38 6.58
N GLN A 87 0.89 -2.76 5.88
CA GLN A 87 0.82 -3.74 4.77
C GLN A 87 2.18 -4.13 4.12
N TYR A 88 2.14 -5.12 3.23
CA TYR A 88 3.28 -5.50 2.38
C TYR A 88 3.61 -4.39 1.39
N TYR A 89 4.88 -4.04 1.29
CA TYR A 89 5.35 -2.98 0.41
C TYR A 89 6.07 -3.61 -0.78
N HIS A 90 5.61 -3.28 -1.98
CA HIS A 90 6.24 -3.76 -3.20
C HIS A 90 7.43 -2.90 -3.55
N VAL A 91 8.60 -3.54 -3.56
CA VAL A 91 9.87 -2.91 -3.88
C VAL A 91 10.08 -2.79 -5.40
N GLU A 92 9.20 -3.42 -6.17
CA GLU A 92 9.11 -3.25 -7.61
C GLU A 92 7.85 -2.43 -7.92
N TYR A 93 7.99 -1.44 -8.79
CA TYR A 93 6.90 -0.56 -9.24
C TYR A 93 5.61 -1.34 -9.44
N GLN A 94 4.55 -0.94 -8.74
CA GLN A 94 3.25 -1.55 -8.95
C GLN A 94 2.72 -1.08 -10.31
N LYS A 95 2.55 -2.04 -11.22
CA LYS A 95 1.70 -1.82 -12.39
C LYS A 95 0.26 -1.84 -11.91
N PHE A 96 -0.47 -0.81 -12.26
CA PHE A 96 -1.90 -0.73 -12.01
C PHE A 96 -2.62 -0.35 -13.30
N TYR A 97 -3.89 -0.71 -13.39
CA TYR A 97 -4.63 -0.56 -14.63
C TYR A 97 -5.32 0.79 -14.71
N VAL A 98 -5.28 1.39 -15.89
CA VAL A 98 -6.16 2.50 -16.30
C VAL A 98 -6.96 1.99 -17.49
N CYS A 99 -8.19 1.61 -17.23
CA CYS A 99 -9.10 1.02 -18.20
C CYS A 99 -9.89 2.11 -18.93
N TYR A 100 -10.04 1.98 -20.25
CA TYR A 100 -10.77 2.93 -21.08
C TYR A 100 -11.47 2.21 -22.23
N ARG A 101 -12.56 2.76 -22.78
CA ARG A 101 -13.29 2.09 -23.87
C ARG A 101 -12.83 2.55 -25.26
N ALA A 102 -12.67 3.85 -25.44
CA ALA A 102 -12.29 4.45 -26.71
C ALA A 102 -11.12 5.41 -26.51
N ASP A 103 -10.37 5.69 -27.57
CA ASP A 103 -9.17 6.54 -27.48
C ASP A 103 -9.55 7.98 -27.08
N SER A 104 -10.78 8.41 -27.36
CA SER A 104 -11.34 9.68 -26.85
C SER A 104 -11.51 9.72 -25.33
N ASP A 105 -11.64 8.57 -24.66
CA ASP A 105 -11.64 8.52 -23.20
C ASP A 105 -10.23 8.82 -22.64
N LEU A 106 -9.17 8.68 -23.44
CA LEU A 106 -7.81 9.07 -23.04
C LEU A 106 -7.65 10.59 -22.94
N ASP A 107 -8.49 11.37 -23.63
CA ASP A 107 -8.51 12.82 -23.46
C ASP A 107 -8.99 13.23 -22.06
N VAL A 108 -9.85 12.41 -21.42
CA VAL A 108 -10.33 12.65 -20.05
C VAL A 108 -9.19 12.58 -19.04
N VAL A 109 -8.21 11.71 -19.26
CA VAL A 109 -7.08 11.48 -18.34
C VAL A 109 -5.83 12.30 -18.71
N ARG A 110 -5.84 13.00 -19.84
CA ARG A 110 -4.70 13.83 -20.28
C ARG A 110 -4.43 14.92 -19.23
N GLY A 111 -3.20 14.96 -18.73
CA GLY A 111 -2.79 15.93 -17.70
C GLY A 111 -3.32 15.64 -16.29
N LYS A 112 -3.96 14.49 -16.07
CA LYS A 112 -4.50 14.07 -14.77
C LYS A 112 -3.79 12.85 -14.20
N ILE A 113 -2.54 12.63 -14.59
CA ILE A 113 -1.71 11.53 -14.10
C ILE A 113 -0.66 12.12 -13.17
N ASP A 114 -0.65 11.66 -11.94
CA ASP A 114 0.20 12.15 -10.86
C ASP A 114 0.75 10.94 -10.07
N CYS A 115 1.70 10.24 -10.69
CA CYS A 115 2.27 9.01 -10.16
C CYS A 115 3.79 9.15 -10.01
N HIS A 116 4.27 9.26 -8.77
CA HIS A 116 5.69 9.44 -8.48
C HIS A 116 6.48 8.11 -8.36
N GLY A 117 5.79 7.00 -8.14
CA GLY A 117 6.42 5.70 -7.84
C GLY A 117 5.67 4.48 -8.42
N SER A 118 4.80 4.67 -9.41
CA SER A 118 4.02 3.61 -10.04
C SER A 118 3.74 3.94 -11.50
N GLN A 119 3.53 2.92 -12.33
CA GLN A 119 3.28 3.12 -13.76
C GLN A 119 1.89 2.62 -14.14
N PRO A 120 0.99 3.49 -14.65
CA PRO A 120 -0.29 3.06 -15.17
C PRO A 120 -0.09 2.23 -16.44
N LYS A 121 -0.75 1.09 -16.49
CA LYS A 121 -0.92 0.28 -17.70
C LYS A 121 -2.28 0.60 -18.29
N PHE A 122 -2.27 1.23 -19.46
CA PHE A 122 -3.48 1.59 -20.18
C PHE A 122 -4.05 0.37 -20.88
N GLU A 123 -5.29 0.01 -20.56
CA GLU A 123 -5.97 -1.15 -21.16
C GLU A 123 -7.32 -0.76 -21.75
N LYS A 124 -7.55 -1.20 -22.99
CA LYS A 124 -8.82 -0.98 -23.66
C LYS A 124 -9.84 -2.05 -23.25
N ILE A 125 -11.02 -1.64 -22.83
CA ILE A 125 -12.12 -2.50 -22.37
C ILE A 125 -13.38 -2.31 -23.22
N LEU A 126 -14.28 -3.31 -23.22
CA LEU A 126 -15.40 -3.36 -24.16
C LEU A 126 -16.51 -2.34 -23.85
N GLY A 127 -17.01 -2.30 -22.61
CA GLY A 127 -18.16 -1.48 -22.24
C GLY A 127 -17.83 -0.16 -21.55
N GLY A 128 -16.58 0.05 -21.10
CA GLY A 128 -16.20 1.26 -20.36
C GLY A 128 -16.87 1.37 -19.00
N ARG A 129 -17.15 0.22 -18.38
CA ARG A 129 -17.84 0.09 -17.10
C ARG A 129 -16.99 -0.68 -16.10
N LEU A 130 -17.36 -0.53 -14.83
CA LEU A 130 -16.67 -1.19 -13.71
C LEU A 130 -16.53 -2.71 -13.92
N VAL A 131 -17.59 -3.37 -14.38
CA VAL A 131 -17.59 -4.83 -14.58
C VAL A 131 -16.53 -5.30 -15.59
N ASP A 132 -16.31 -4.54 -16.67
CA ASP A 132 -15.32 -4.87 -17.69
C ASP A 132 -13.90 -4.63 -17.16
N ALA A 133 -13.69 -3.48 -16.50
CA ALA A 133 -12.42 -3.13 -15.88
C ALA A 133 -12.02 -4.14 -14.79
N SER A 134 -12.96 -4.50 -13.92
CA SER A 134 -12.79 -5.50 -12.87
C SER A 134 -12.43 -6.86 -13.45
N SER A 135 -13.16 -7.32 -14.46
CA SER A 135 -12.89 -8.61 -15.13
C SER A 135 -11.47 -8.68 -15.70
N LYS A 136 -11.00 -7.60 -16.34
CA LYS A 136 -9.63 -7.52 -16.87
C LYS A 136 -8.58 -7.64 -15.76
N VAL A 137 -8.77 -6.89 -14.67
CA VAL A 137 -7.82 -6.86 -13.55
C VAL A 137 -7.80 -8.19 -12.81
N VAL A 138 -8.94 -8.88 -12.67
CA VAL A 138 -9.02 -10.20 -12.04
C VAL A 138 -8.22 -11.26 -12.79
N ILE A 139 -8.35 -11.29 -14.12
CA ILE A 139 -7.62 -12.26 -14.96
C ILE A 139 -6.10 -12.08 -14.78
N ASP A 140 -5.64 -10.83 -14.84
CA ASP A 140 -4.22 -10.51 -14.70
C ASP A 140 -3.75 -10.72 -13.24
N TRP A 141 -4.59 -10.44 -12.23
CA TRP A 141 -4.33 -10.76 -10.83
C TRP A 141 -4.11 -12.27 -10.60
N GLN A 142 -4.97 -13.11 -11.17
CA GLN A 142 -4.85 -14.57 -11.05
C GLN A 142 -3.59 -15.11 -11.72
N THR A 143 -3.15 -14.47 -12.80
CA THR A 143 -2.00 -14.90 -13.61
C THR A 143 -0.67 -14.43 -13.01
N ASP A 144 -0.60 -13.15 -12.65
CA ASP A 144 0.62 -12.46 -12.22
C ASP A 144 0.75 -12.32 -10.70
N LYS A 145 -0.26 -12.78 -9.94
CA LYS A 145 -0.35 -12.66 -8.47
C LYS A 145 -0.12 -11.21 -7.98
N LEU A 146 -0.76 -10.25 -8.65
CA LEU A 146 -0.70 -8.83 -8.25
C LEU A 146 -1.16 -8.71 -6.79
N ILE A 147 -0.41 -8.03 -5.93
CA ILE A 147 -0.75 -8.01 -4.49
C ILE A 147 -1.88 -7.03 -4.18
N ASN A 148 -2.06 -6.00 -5.00
CA ASN A 148 -3.18 -5.08 -4.85
C ASN A 148 -3.87 -4.85 -6.22
N PRO A 149 -5.10 -5.36 -6.41
CA PRO A 149 -5.82 -5.29 -7.66
C PRO A 149 -6.61 -3.97 -7.78
N THR A 150 -6.02 -2.86 -7.34
CA THR A 150 -6.58 -1.51 -7.54
C THR A 150 -6.39 -1.07 -8.99
N PHE A 151 -7.41 -0.44 -9.53
CA PHE A 151 -7.43 0.07 -10.90
C PHE A 151 -8.28 1.32 -11.02
N TYR A 152 -8.03 2.06 -12.08
CA TYR A 152 -8.87 3.17 -12.52
C TYR A 152 -9.60 2.77 -13.78
N PHE A 153 -10.78 3.35 -14.01
CA PHE A 153 -11.45 3.29 -15.29
C PHE A 153 -12.11 4.63 -15.61
N VAL A 154 -12.15 4.98 -16.90
CA VAL A 154 -12.94 6.10 -17.38
C VAL A 154 -14.35 5.58 -17.65
N ASP A 155 -15.33 6.08 -16.89
CA ASP A 155 -16.72 5.76 -17.12
C ASP A 155 -17.14 6.31 -18.48
N HIS A 156 -17.64 5.44 -19.35
CA HIS A 156 -17.96 5.85 -20.70
C HIS A 156 -19.11 6.87 -20.75
N ASP A 157 -20.11 6.71 -19.88
CA ASP A 157 -21.35 7.45 -19.91
C ASP A 157 -21.16 8.81 -19.21
N THR A 158 -20.48 8.85 -18.06
CA THR A 158 -20.28 10.10 -17.29
C THR A 158 -18.98 10.83 -17.62
N LYS A 159 -18.03 10.19 -18.30
CA LYS A 159 -16.67 10.71 -18.54
C LYS A 159 -15.92 11.06 -17.25
N GLU A 160 -16.26 10.41 -16.15
CA GLU A 160 -15.56 10.52 -14.88
C GLU A 160 -14.45 9.48 -14.78
N ILE A 161 -13.38 9.83 -14.09
CA ILE A 161 -12.36 8.85 -13.69
C ILE A 161 -12.83 8.22 -12.39
N LYS A 162 -12.87 6.90 -12.35
CA LYS A 162 -13.31 6.14 -11.18
C LYS A 162 -12.21 5.20 -10.73
N MET A 163 -11.89 5.20 -9.44
CA MET A 163 -11.00 4.24 -8.81
C MET A 163 -11.84 3.10 -8.22
N SER A 164 -11.36 1.86 -8.36
CA SER A 164 -11.93 0.67 -7.73
C SER A 164 -10.84 -0.35 -7.41
N SER A 165 -11.19 -1.43 -6.73
CA SER A 165 -10.26 -2.50 -6.39
C SER A 165 -10.98 -3.84 -6.21
N PHE A 166 -10.33 -4.92 -6.64
CA PHE A 166 -10.83 -6.28 -6.44
C PHE A 166 -10.46 -6.84 -5.06
N ILE A 167 -10.80 -6.11 -3.99
CA ILE A 167 -10.65 -6.61 -2.62
C ILE A 167 -11.94 -7.31 -2.20
N PRO A 168 -11.89 -8.48 -1.51
CA PRO A 168 -13.08 -9.10 -0.93
C PRO A 168 -13.91 -8.07 -0.14
N ARG A 169 -15.23 -8.00 -0.38
CA ARG A 169 -16.19 -7.01 0.16
C ARG A 169 -16.22 -5.62 -0.49
N CYS A 170 -15.33 -5.32 -1.44
CA CYS A 170 -15.34 -4.05 -2.21
C CYS A 170 -15.57 -4.25 -3.72
N ARG A 171 -15.91 -5.48 -4.16
CA ARG A 171 -15.86 -5.92 -5.57
C ARG A 171 -16.71 -5.10 -6.55
N ASP A 172 -17.66 -4.30 -6.08
CA ASP A 172 -18.56 -3.49 -6.91
C ASP A 172 -18.57 -2.00 -6.50
N ASN A 173 -17.63 -1.58 -5.66
CA ASN A 173 -17.55 -0.20 -5.19
C ASN A 173 -16.53 0.59 -6.01
N PHE A 174 -16.81 1.87 -6.20
CA PHE A 174 -15.89 2.81 -6.82
C PHE A 174 -16.01 4.18 -6.17
N VAL A 175 -14.96 4.98 -6.31
CA VAL A 175 -14.99 6.41 -6.02
C VAL A 175 -14.65 7.21 -7.25
N VAL A 176 -15.34 8.32 -7.46
CA VAL A 176 -15.00 9.30 -8.49
C VAL A 176 -13.78 10.09 -8.02
N VAL A 177 -12.79 10.23 -8.89
CA VAL A 177 -11.54 10.94 -8.62
C VAL A 177 -11.27 11.97 -9.71
N ASP A 178 -10.54 13.02 -9.34
CA ASP A 178 -10.12 14.09 -10.24
C ASP A 178 -8.82 13.75 -10.97
N LYS A 179 -7.97 12.88 -10.41
CA LYS A 179 -6.70 12.45 -10.99
C LYS A 179 -6.39 10.97 -10.74
N ILE A 180 -5.53 10.42 -11.58
CA ILE A 180 -4.93 9.10 -11.44
C ILE A 180 -3.65 9.26 -10.63
N THR A 181 -3.65 8.75 -9.40
CA THR A 181 -2.45 8.70 -8.55
C THR A 181 -1.94 7.27 -8.44
N SER A 182 -0.72 7.11 -7.94
CA SER A 182 -0.25 5.80 -7.46
C SER A 182 -1.33 5.18 -6.56
N PRO A 183 -1.78 3.93 -6.82
CA PRO A 183 -2.74 3.27 -5.94
C PRO A 183 -2.25 3.29 -4.50
N PRO A 184 -3.14 3.50 -3.53
CA PRO A 184 -2.77 3.26 -2.15
C PRO A 184 -2.35 1.81 -2.07
N LEU A 185 -1.11 1.60 -1.64
CA LEU A 185 -0.60 0.24 -1.51
C LEU A 185 -1.50 -0.54 -0.53
N SER A 186 -2.03 0.14 0.52
CA SER A 186 -2.74 -0.46 1.66
C SER A 186 -4.17 -0.83 1.32
N GLU A 187 -4.49 -2.13 1.42
CA GLU A 187 -5.87 -2.63 1.33
C GLU A 187 -6.80 -1.90 2.30
N TYR A 188 -6.35 -1.57 3.53
CA TYR A 188 -7.13 -0.78 4.49
C TYR A 188 -7.46 0.63 3.96
N ARG A 189 -6.48 1.35 3.40
CA ARG A 189 -6.74 2.67 2.81
C ARG A 189 -7.66 2.58 1.60
N VAL A 190 -7.45 1.57 0.75
CA VAL A 190 -8.35 1.31 -0.39
C VAL A 190 -9.77 1.00 0.11
N MET A 191 -9.93 0.21 1.18
CA MET A 191 -11.23 -0.09 1.77
C MET A 191 -11.89 1.12 2.42
N ARG A 192 -11.15 2.01 3.10
CA ARG A 192 -11.74 3.26 3.62
C ARG A 192 -12.24 4.17 2.50
N LEU A 193 -11.57 4.16 1.34
CA LEU A 193 -12.04 4.91 0.18
C LEU A 193 -13.30 4.26 -0.43
N LEU A 194 -13.33 2.93 -0.53
CA LEU A 194 -14.36 2.20 -1.26
C LEU A 194 -15.52 1.67 -0.41
N SER A 195 -15.46 1.73 0.92
CA SER A 195 -16.42 1.09 1.82
C SER A 195 -16.55 1.82 3.16
N SER A 196 -17.40 1.32 4.05
CA SER A 196 -17.53 1.87 5.41
C SER A 196 -16.29 1.61 6.26
N GLU A 197 -16.05 2.48 7.23
CA GLU A 197 -14.95 2.36 8.19
C GLU A 197 -14.93 1.02 8.93
N HIS A 198 -16.10 0.54 9.35
CA HIS A 198 -16.25 -0.77 9.98
C HIS A 198 -15.77 -1.93 9.08
N ASN A 199 -16.03 -1.86 7.77
CA ASN A 199 -15.58 -2.89 6.83
C ASN A 199 -14.07 -2.80 6.55
N ALA A 200 -13.51 -1.59 6.57
CA ALA A 200 -12.07 -1.39 6.44
C ALA A 200 -11.29 -1.97 7.63
N MET A 201 -11.80 -1.84 8.85
CA MET A 201 -11.14 -2.37 10.05
C MET A 201 -11.16 -3.90 10.18
N ASN A 202 -12.18 -4.58 9.63
CA ASN A 202 -12.46 -5.99 9.93
C ASN A 202 -11.96 -7.01 8.89
N ASN A 203 -11.04 -6.66 7.98
CA ASN A 203 -10.65 -7.54 6.86
C ASN A 203 -9.26 -8.19 6.95
N TRP A 204 -9.15 -9.38 6.36
CA TRP A 204 -8.29 -10.49 6.81
C TRP A 204 -6.79 -10.45 6.50
N ASN A 205 -6.28 -9.52 5.68
CA ASN A 205 -4.86 -9.56 5.25
C ASN A 205 -3.90 -8.65 6.05
N GLY A 206 -4.33 -8.17 7.22
CA GLY A 206 -3.52 -7.31 8.11
C GLY A 206 -4.30 -6.20 8.80
N ALA A 207 -5.57 -5.99 8.43
CA ALA A 207 -6.41 -4.92 9.02
C ALA A 207 -6.93 -5.25 10.41
N GLY A 208 -7.02 -6.54 10.78
CA GLY A 208 -7.33 -6.95 12.16
C GLY A 208 -6.35 -6.38 13.19
N TYR A 209 -5.13 -5.99 12.80
CA TYR A 209 -4.23 -5.30 13.73
C TYR A 209 -4.61 -3.86 14.03
N ASN A 210 -5.17 -3.16 13.05
CA ASN A 210 -5.57 -1.78 13.24
C ASN A 210 -6.74 -1.64 14.22
N GLN A 211 -7.45 -2.74 14.52
CA GLN A 211 -8.47 -2.75 15.56
C GLN A 211 -7.89 -2.53 16.97
N PHE A 212 -6.58 -2.74 17.15
CA PHE A 212 -5.92 -2.54 18.44
C PHE A 212 -5.48 -1.10 18.67
N PHE A 213 -5.67 -0.20 17.70
CA PHE A 213 -5.19 1.18 17.78
C PHE A 213 -6.30 2.16 17.42
N ASP A 214 -6.26 3.36 17.99
CA ASP A 214 -7.21 4.44 17.72
C ASP A 214 -6.88 5.21 16.41
N GLU A 215 -7.64 6.27 16.14
CA GLU A 215 -7.44 7.14 14.98
C GLU A 215 -6.12 7.95 15.02
N ASN A 216 -5.48 8.03 16.18
CA ASN A 216 -4.16 8.65 16.38
C ASN A 216 -3.04 7.61 16.36
N ASP A 217 -3.35 6.38 15.94
CA ASP A 217 -2.45 5.23 15.94
C ASP A 217 -1.92 4.84 17.33
N ILE A 218 -2.63 5.19 18.41
CA ILE A 218 -2.30 4.81 19.79
C ILE A 218 -2.96 3.48 20.12
N ILE A 219 -2.22 2.53 20.70
CA ILE A 219 -2.80 1.25 21.16
C ILE A 219 -3.95 1.50 22.15
N LEU A 220 -5.13 0.94 21.87
CA LEU A 220 -6.30 1.06 22.74
C LEU A 220 -6.00 0.35 24.08
N GLU A 221 -6.42 0.96 25.18
CA GLU A 221 -6.13 0.50 26.55
C GLU A 221 -6.49 -0.98 26.76
N ASP A 222 -7.60 -1.44 26.17
CA ASP A 222 -8.09 -2.83 26.25
C ASP A 222 -7.08 -3.88 25.71
N TYR A 223 -6.07 -3.45 24.96
CA TYR A 223 -5.04 -4.29 24.35
C TYR A 223 -3.61 -3.95 24.80
N ALA A 224 -3.41 -3.00 25.72
CA ALA A 224 -2.11 -2.50 26.14
C ALA A 224 -1.41 -3.37 27.22
N HIS A 225 -1.80 -4.64 27.38
CA HIS A 225 -1.38 -5.54 28.46
C HIS A 225 -0.26 -6.52 28.06
#